data_AF-A0A8S9ZCW6-F1
#
_entry.id   AF-A0A8S9ZCW6-F1
#
_cell.length_a   1.000
_cell.length_b   1.000
_cell.length_c   1.000
_cell.angle_alpha   90.00
_cell.angle_beta   90.00
_cell.angle_gamma   90.00
#
_symmetry.space_group_name_H-M   'P 1'
#
loop_
_entity.id
_entity.type
_entity.pdbx_description
1 polymer ?
#
loop_
_entity_poly.entity_id
_entity_poly.type
_entity_poly.pdbx_seq_one_letter_code
_entity_poly.pdbx_strand_id
1 'polypeptide(L)'
;MNNLLPGLDVNDVAKCGLVFQILSILMTLVPIVDCSQAPLTCKDLTPEEIDLCSETASFEFFVEELMRKIFSMIMLLGGCVTDRQDLTSTKTVGKNVEEIVIEKGALIVFRALVKNCSSAFYKYITDQYYNFVNEHLFNSKPAMDTITKMVGSIVAHWAEPVNKDELSYDWHVPSDEEVNYALKLVDQFITSPLQNVLTNFKELTDKEIQRNLKIAHNALTGCSNLCPFFDGEVLSLIPMATPNIVLMLLLFPGMLKILAIIRILLNERGSTLVWSIIHSCKWKTIVYPYRQVWN
;
A
#
# COMPACT_ATOMS: atom_id res chain seq x y z
N MET A 1 13.88 -9.67 -25.36
CA MET A 1 13.94 -9.15 -23.97
C MET A 1 15.15 -9.67 -23.19
N ASN A 2 15.52 -10.96 -23.33
CA ASN A 2 16.65 -11.58 -22.62
C ASN A 2 17.97 -10.78 -22.64
N ASN A 3 18.33 -10.19 -23.78
CA ASN A 3 19.56 -9.40 -23.92
C ASN A 3 19.61 -8.13 -23.07
N LEU A 4 18.48 -7.69 -22.49
CA LEU A 4 18.43 -6.52 -21.62
C LEU A 4 18.76 -6.87 -20.15
N LEU A 5 18.57 -8.12 -19.74
CA LEU A 5 18.75 -8.57 -18.35
C LEU A 5 20.18 -8.33 -17.80
N PRO A 6 21.27 -8.48 -18.58
CA PRO A 6 22.60 -8.11 -18.11
C PRO A 6 22.76 -6.61 -17.78
N GLY A 7 21.93 -5.75 -18.37
CA GLY A 7 21.92 -4.32 -18.09
C GLY A 7 21.24 -3.93 -16.77
N LEU A 8 20.53 -4.86 -16.12
CA LEU A 8 20.13 -4.74 -14.73
C LEU A 8 21.36 -5.00 -13.85
N ASP A 9 22.13 -3.94 -13.61
CA ASP A 9 23.38 -3.94 -12.85
C ASP A 9 23.41 -2.80 -11.84
N VAL A 10 23.69 -3.11 -10.57
CA VAL A 10 23.76 -2.11 -9.49
C VAL A 10 25.01 -1.23 -9.61
N ASN A 11 26.06 -1.72 -10.27
CA ASN A 11 27.28 -0.94 -10.47
C ASN A 11 27.13 0.18 -11.52
N ASP A 12 26.10 0.10 -12.37
CA ASP A 12 25.79 1.10 -13.39
C ASP A 12 24.32 1.52 -13.29
N VAL A 13 24.04 2.37 -12.29
CA VAL A 13 22.68 2.80 -11.97
C VAL A 13 22.01 3.59 -13.10
N ALA A 14 22.79 4.31 -13.91
CA ALA A 14 22.26 5.05 -15.06
C ALA A 14 21.73 4.08 -16.14
N LYS A 15 22.54 3.07 -16.51
CA LYS A 15 22.13 2.03 -17.45
C LYS A 15 21.00 1.17 -16.89
N CYS A 16 21.08 0.80 -15.62
CA CYS A 16 20.06 0.03 -14.92
C CYS A 16 18.70 0.74 -14.96
N GLY A 17 18.67 2.04 -14.68
CA GLY A 17 17.46 2.86 -14.77
C GLY A 17 16.81 2.85 -16.16
N LEU A 18 17.62 2.96 -17.23
CA LEU A 18 17.11 2.87 -18.61
C LEU A 18 16.58 1.47 -18.94
N VAL A 19 17.28 0.43 -18.50
CA VAL A 19 16.87 -0.96 -18.73
C VAL A 19 15.55 -1.26 -18.02
N PHE A 20 15.35 -0.79 -16.78
CA PHE A 20 14.06 -0.89 -16.11
C PHE A 20 12.92 -0.24 -16.90
N GLN A 21 13.14 0.96 -17.45
CA GLN A 21 12.14 1.65 -18.26
C GLN A 21 11.81 0.87 -19.54
N ILE A 22 12.82 0.40 -20.27
CA ILE A 22 12.63 -0.36 -21.51
C ILE A 22 11.86 -1.66 -21.21
N LEU A 23 12.26 -2.41 -20.19
CA LEU A 23 11.58 -3.64 -19.79
C LEU A 23 10.12 -3.38 -19.40
N SER A 24 9.86 -2.33 -18.63
CA SER A 24 8.49 -1.96 -18.26
C SER A 24 7.61 -1.66 -19.48
N ILE A 25 8.12 -0.92 -20.46
CA ILE A 25 7.38 -0.58 -21.67
C ILE A 25 7.11 -1.86 -22.46
N LEU A 26 8.13 -2.66 -22.73
CA LEU A 26 8.00 -3.89 -23.51
C LEU A 26 7.02 -4.88 -22.86
N MET A 27 7.10 -5.09 -21.55
CA MET A 27 6.19 -5.99 -20.83
C MET A 27 4.78 -5.41 -20.70
N THR A 28 4.58 -4.11 -20.87
CA THR A 28 3.23 -3.53 -20.95
C THR A 28 2.62 -3.72 -22.34
N LEU A 29 3.44 -3.76 -23.38
CA LEU A 29 3.00 -3.88 -24.78
C LEU A 29 2.88 -5.33 -25.26
N VAL A 30 3.72 -6.23 -24.73
CA VAL A 30 3.78 -7.64 -25.14
C VAL A 30 3.25 -8.50 -24.00
N PRO A 31 2.15 -9.25 -24.20
CA PRO A 31 1.64 -10.18 -23.19
C PRO A 31 2.65 -11.31 -22.98
N ILE A 32 3.05 -11.54 -21.73
CA ILE A 32 3.99 -12.58 -21.33
C ILE A 32 3.22 -13.88 -21.18
N VAL A 33 3.05 -14.58 -22.30
CA VAL A 33 2.33 -15.85 -22.41
C VAL A 33 3.15 -16.78 -23.29
N ASP A 34 3.38 -18.01 -22.85
CA ASP A 34 3.98 -19.05 -23.69
C ASP A 34 2.90 -19.60 -24.64
N CYS A 35 3.02 -19.21 -25.91
CA CYS A 35 2.19 -19.65 -27.01
C CYS A 35 2.97 -20.55 -27.98
N SER A 36 4.11 -21.12 -27.57
CA SER A 36 4.98 -21.94 -28.42
C SER A 36 4.29 -23.16 -29.01
N GLN A 37 3.25 -23.66 -28.34
CA GLN A 37 2.43 -24.78 -28.80
C GLN A 37 1.26 -24.38 -29.70
N ALA A 38 1.01 -23.07 -29.90
CA ALA A 38 -0.09 -22.58 -30.74
C ALA A 38 -0.10 -23.15 -32.18
N PRO A 39 1.05 -23.34 -32.85
CA PRO A 39 1.10 -23.96 -34.18
C PRO A 39 0.56 -25.40 -34.24
N LEU A 40 0.50 -26.12 -33.11
CA LEU A 40 -0.07 -27.46 -33.05
C LEU A 40 -1.60 -27.45 -33.05
N THR A 41 -2.19 -26.37 -32.54
CA THR A 41 -3.64 -26.25 -32.30
C THR A 41 -4.34 -25.35 -33.31
N CYS A 42 -3.68 -24.29 -33.79
CA CYS A 42 -4.25 -23.33 -34.73
C CYS A 42 -3.70 -23.61 -36.14
N LYS A 43 -4.61 -23.74 -37.12
CA LYS A 43 -4.24 -24.07 -38.51
C LYS A 43 -4.07 -22.84 -39.40
N ASP A 44 -4.48 -21.67 -38.93
CA ASP A 44 -4.58 -20.43 -39.71
C ASP A 44 -3.50 -19.41 -39.32
N LEU A 45 -2.28 -19.87 -39.04
CA LEU A 45 -1.12 -19.02 -38.70
C LEU A 45 -0.25 -18.78 -39.93
N THR A 46 0.26 -17.55 -40.09
CA THR A 46 1.30 -17.27 -41.10
C THR A 46 2.66 -17.83 -40.65
N PRO A 47 3.63 -18.03 -41.57
CA PRO A 47 4.97 -18.46 -41.19
C PRO A 47 5.63 -17.56 -40.14
N GLU A 48 5.44 -16.24 -40.26
CA GLU A 48 5.96 -15.26 -39.31
C GLU A 48 5.31 -15.39 -37.92
N GLU A 49 4.01 -15.69 -37.86
CA GLU A 49 3.31 -15.93 -36.59
C GLU A 49 3.76 -17.23 -35.93
N ILE A 50 4.05 -18.28 -36.71
CA ILE A 50 4.59 -19.54 -36.21
C ILE A 50 5.95 -19.32 -35.55
N ASP A 51 6.84 -18.58 -36.22
CA ASP A 51 8.16 -18.25 -35.69
C ASP A 51 8.03 -17.41 -34.41
N LEU A 52 7.17 -16.38 -34.43
CA LEU A 52 6.92 -15.53 -33.26
C LEU A 52 6.38 -16.32 -32.07
N CYS A 53 5.41 -17.22 -32.29
CA CYS A 53 4.88 -18.09 -31.25
C CYS A 53 5.97 -19.01 -30.70
N SER A 54 6.79 -19.63 -31.55
CA SER A 54 7.85 -20.55 -31.13
C SER A 54 8.87 -19.87 -30.20
N GLU A 55 9.20 -18.61 -30.47
CA GLU A 55 10.12 -17.82 -29.63
C GLU A 55 9.56 -17.51 -28.22
N THR A 56 8.24 -17.58 -28.01
CA THR A 56 7.61 -17.33 -26.69
C THR A 56 7.95 -18.39 -25.65
N ALA A 57 8.46 -19.57 -26.06
CA ALA A 57 9.02 -20.55 -25.13
C ALA A 57 10.17 -19.97 -24.28
N SER A 58 10.88 -18.96 -24.80
CA SER A 58 11.96 -18.29 -24.07
C SER A 58 11.47 -17.37 -22.93
N PHE A 59 10.16 -17.14 -22.80
CA PHE A 59 9.61 -16.33 -21.70
C PHE A 59 9.77 -16.99 -20.34
N GLU A 60 9.79 -18.32 -20.26
CA GLU A 60 10.04 -19.02 -18.99
C GLU A 60 11.39 -18.61 -18.40
N PHE A 61 12.45 -18.76 -19.20
CA PHE A 61 13.79 -18.34 -18.81
C PHE A 61 13.87 -16.83 -18.52
N PHE A 62 13.22 -16.01 -19.35
CA PHE A 62 13.19 -14.56 -19.15
C PHE A 62 12.60 -14.18 -17.79
N VAL A 63 11.45 -14.75 -17.42
CA VAL A 63 10.73 -14.45 -16.18
C VAL A 63 11.53 -14.91 -14.96
N GLU A 64 12.07 -16.13 -15.00
CA GLU A 64 12.92 -16.67 -13.93
C GLU A 64 14.13 -15.76 -13.68
N GLU A 65 14.86 -15.41 -14.74
CA GLU A 65 16.08 -14.62 -14.63
C GLU A 65 15.81 -13.17 -14.22
N LEU A 66 14.71 -12.59 -14.71
CA LEU A 66 14.27 -11.25 -14.32
C LEU A 66 13.91 -11.19 -12.83
N MET A 67 13.13 -12.15 -12.34
CA MET A 67 12.74 -12.25 -10.94
C MET A 67 13.96 -12.42 -10.03
N ARG A 68 14.87 -13.32 -10.40
CA ARG A 68 16.14 -13.54 -9.70
C ARG A 68 16.96 -12.25 -9.57
N LYS A 69 17.08 -11.48 -10.65
CA LYS A 69 17.81 -10.19 -10.65
C LYS A 69 17.11 -9.14 -9.80
N ILE A 70 15.79 -9.01 -9.90
CA ILE A 70 15.00 -8.06 -9.09
C ILE A 70 15.17 -8.36 -7.60
N PHE A 71 15.05 -9.63 -7.19
CA PHE A 71 15.20 -10.03 -5.80
C PHE A 71 16.61 -9.82 -5.27
N SER A 72 17.64 -10.17 -6.07
CA SER A 72 19.04 -9.86 -5.73
C SER A 72 19.26 -8.37 -5.50
N MET A 73 18.70 -7.51 -6.36
CA MET A 73 18.77 -6.06 -6.20
C MET A 73 18.05 -5.56 -4.93
N ILE A 74 16.91 -6.13 -4.57
CA ILE A 74 16.21 -5.80 -3.32
C ILE A 74 17.01 -6.28 -2.11
N MET A 75 17.67 -7.43 -2.18
CA MET A 75 18.59 -7.89 -1.15
C MET A 75 19.76 -6.94 -0.92
N LEU A 76 20.27 -6.32 -2.00
CA LEU A 76 21.29 -5.27 -1.90
C LEU A 76 20.76 -4.00 -1.21
N LEU A 77 19.51 -3.60 -1.46
CA LEU A 77 18.84 -2.55 -0.67
C LEU A 77 18.61 -2.97 0.79
N GLY A 78 18.43 -4.27 1.00
CA GLY A 78 18.14 -4.91 2.28
C GLY A 78 19.33 -4.99 3.22
N GLY A 79 20.55 -5.01 2.69
CA GLY A 79 21.80 -5.15 3.44
C GLY A 79 21.73 -6.34 4.39
N CYS A 80 21.94 -7.55 3.86
CA CYS A 80 21.85 -8.82 4.60
C CYS A 80 22.34 -8.69 6.06
N VAL A 81 21.49 -9.12 7.01
CA VAL A 81 21.71 -9.04 8.46
C VAL A 81 22.84 -10.00 8.86
N THR A 82 24.10 -9.59 8.69
CA THR A 82 25.25 -10.24 9.37
C THR A 82 26.01 -9.33 10.31
N ASP A 83 25.70 -8.04 10.38
CA ASP A 83 26.23 -7.17 11.43
C ASP A 83 25.12 -6.58 12.29
N ARG A 84 25.13 -6.98 13.58
CA ARG A 84 24.36 -6.34 14.64
C ARG A 84 24.87 -4.90 14.80
N GLN A 85 24.27 -3.94 14.10
CA GLN A 85 24.46 -2.51 14.41
C GLN A 85 23.12 -1.80 14.63
N ASP A 86 22.87 -1.59 15.91
CA ASP A 86 22.05 -0.62 16.62
C ASP A 86 20.89 0.11 15.91
N LEU A 87 19.71 -0.16 16.46
CA LEU A 87 18.38 0.40 16.21
C LEU A 87 18.20 1.90 16.56
N THR A 88 19.25 2.74 16.52
CA THR A 88 19.17 4.11 17.05
C THR A 88 19.59 5.22 16.08
N SER A 89 19.41 5.03 14.77
CA SER A 89 19.67 6.09 13.79
C SER A 89 18.42 6.54 13.05
N THR A 90 17.51 7.23 13.75
CA THR A 90 16.55 8.16 13.14
C THR A 90 17.30 9.39 12.63
N LYS A 91 17.99 9.26 11.50
CA LYS A 91 18.33 10.39 10.63
C LYS A 91 17.89 10.02 9.23
N THR A 92 16.84 10.70 8.75
CA THR A 92 16.50 10.78 7.32
C THR A 92 17.64 11.46 6.58
N VAL A 93 18.70 10.70 6.30
CA VAL A 93 19.64 10.99 5.23
C VAL A 93 18.83 10.83 3.94
N GLY A 94 18.86 11.83 3.04
CA GLY A 94 18.14 11.76 1.77
C GLY A 94 18.46 10.46 1.04
N LYS A 95 17.45 9.80 0.46
CA LYS A 95 17.62 8.51 -0.24
C LYS A 95 18.76 8.63 -1.27
N ASN A 96 19.68 7.69 -1.27
CA ASN A 96 20.74 7.61 -2.27
C ASN A 96 20.10 7.42 -3.65
N VAL A 97 20.65 8.02 -4.71
CA VAL A 97 20.09 7.95 -6.07
C VAL A 97 19.95 6.49 -6.51
N GLU A 98 20.90 5.66 -6.14
CA GLU A 98 20.92 4.21 -6.41
C GLU A 98 19.71 3.50 -5.79
N GLU A 99 19.45 3.75 -4.50
CA GLU A 99 18.29 3.20 -3.80
C GLU A 99 16.97 3.60 -4.48
N ILE A 100 16.86 4.86 -4.90
CA ILE A 100 15.65 5.37 -5.57
C ILE A 100 15.45 4.67 -6.91
N VAL A 101 16.51 4.51 -7.70
CA VAL A 101 16.44 3.88 -9.02
C VAL A 101 16.06 2.41 -8.89
N ILE A 102 16.66 1.68 -7.94
CA ILE A 102 16.35 0.27 -7.71
C ILE A 102 14.92 0.12 -7.16
N GLU A 103 14.53 0.87 -6.14
CA GLU A 103 13.18 0.82 -5.53
C GLU A 103 12.09 1.05 -6.58
N LYS A 104 12.23 2.13 -7.37
CA LYS A 104 11.23 2.48 -8.39
C LYS A 104 11.29 1.55 -9.59
N GLY A 105 12.48 1.23 -10.07
CA GLY A 105 12.70 0.41 -11.25
C GLY A 105 12.20 -1.02 -11.06
N ALA A 106 12.60 -1.66 -9.95
CA ALA A 106 12.16 -2.99 -9.57
C ALA A 106 10.63 -3.05 -9.45
N LEU A 107 10.02 -2.07 -8.78
CA LEU A 107 8.56 -2.02 -8.60
C LEU A 107 7.81 -1.88 -9.94
N ILE A 108 8.26 -0.98 -10.82
CA ILE A 108 7.58 -0.71 -12.09
C ILE A 108 7.66 -1.93 -13.02
N VAL A 109 8.83 -2.57 -13.11
CA VAL A 109 9.03 -3.79 -13.91
C VAL A 109 8.24 -4.95 -13.33
N PHE A 110 8.30 -5.18 -12.02
CA PHE A 110 7.52 -6.22 -11.36
C PHE A 110 6.01 -6.04 -11.59
N ARG A 111 5.50 -4.81 -11.44
CA ARG A 111 4.09 -4.48 -11.70
C ARG A 111 3.70 -4.74 -13.15
N ALA A 112 4.53 -4.33 -14.11
CA ALA A 112 4.25 -4.56 -15.53
C ALA A 112 4.21 -6.05 -15.87
N LEU A 113 5.15 -6.82 -15.33
CA LEU A 113 5.21 -8.27 -15.50
C LEU A 113 3.96 -8.96 -14.95
N VAL A 114 3.65 -8.74 -13.67
CA VAL A 114 2.51 -9.37 -13.00
C VAL A 114 1.19 -9.03 -13.70
N LYS A 115 1.02 -7.78 -14.14
CA LYS A 115 -0.21 -7.31 -14.78
C LYS A 115 -0.42 -7.89 -16.19
N ASN A 116 0.64 -8.24 -16.90
CA ASN A 116 0.56 -8.60 -18.32
C ASN A 116 1.15 -9.99 -18.60
N CYS A 117 0.94 -10.93 -17.69
CA CYS A 117 1.39 -12.32 -17.84
C CYS A 117 0.22 -13.31 -17.78
N SER A 118 0.45 -14.53 -18.28
CA SER A 118 -0.53 -15.62 -18.16
C SER A 118 -0.78 -16.01 -16.70
N SER A 119 -1.91 -16.68 -16.42
CA SER A 119 -2.19 -17.22 -15.08
C SER A 119 -1.13 -18.19 -14.58
N ALA A 120 -0.49 -18.96 -15.47
CA ALA A 120 0.60 -19.86 -15.14
C ALA A 120 1.84 -19.08 -14.66
N PHE A 121 2.25 -18.04 -15.40
CA PHE A 121 3.37 -17.19 -14.98
C PHE A 121 3.03 -16.37 -13.74
N TYR A 122 1.80 -15.86 -13.63
CA TYR A 122 1.33 -15.15 -12.44
C TYR A 122 1.53 -16.02 -11.19
N LYS A 123 1.03 -17.27 -11.22
CA LYS A 123 1.20 -18.21 -10.11
C LYS A 123 2.67 -18.44 -9.77
N TYR A 124 3.50 -18.70 -10.77
CA TYR A 124 4.95 -18.88 -10.58
C TYR A 124 5.58 -17.64 -9.92
N ILE A 125 5.29 -16.44 -10.42
CA ILE A 125 5.83 -15.18 -9.89
C ILE A 125 5.38 -14.95 -8.45
N THR A 126 4.11 -15.21 -8.13
CA THR A 126 3.58 -15.07 -6.76
C THR A 126 4.19 -16.07 -5.80
N ASP A 127 4.39 -17.31 -6.22
CA ASP A 127 5.01 -18.36 -5.40
C ASP A 127 6.47 -18.00 -5.11
N GLN A 128 7.23 -17.53 -6.11
CA GLN A 128 8.60 -17.04 -5.95
C GLN A 128 8.68 -15.83 -5.02
N TYR A 129 7.76 -14.86 -5.16
CA TYR A 129 7.68 -13.72 -4.27
C TYR A 129 7.37 -14.12 -2.82
N TYR A 130 6.43 -15.04 -2.62
CA TYR A 130 6.08 -15.54 -1.29
C TYR A 130 7.27 -16.24 -0.62
N ASN A 131 7.96 -17.11 -1.36
CA ASN A 131 9.17 -17.79 -0.87
C ASN A 131 10.26 -16.77 -0.52
N PHE A 132 10.50 -15.79 -1.40
CA PHE A 132 11.48 -14.73 -1.16
C PHE A 132 11.19 -13.95 0.13
N VAL A 133 9.94 -13.54 0.37
CA VAL A 133 9.57 -12.80 1.60
C VAL A 133 9.70 -13.67 2.85
N ASN A 134 9.42 -14.97 2.78
CA ASN A 134 9.54 -15.88 3.92
C ASN A 134 10.99 -16.24 4.25
N GLU A 135 11.86 -16.35 3.25
CA GLU A 135 13.26 -16.73 3.42
C GLU A 135 14.14 -15.56 3.87
N HIS A 136 13.70 -14.31 3.67
CA HIS A 136 14.53 -13.13 3.87
C HIS A 136 13.92 -12.14 4.87
N LEU A 137 14.69 -11.77 5.90
CA LEU A 137 14.33 -10.73 6.87
C LEU A 137 14.96 -9.40 6.48
N PHE A 138 14.12 -8.38 6.27
CA PHE A 138 14.57 -7.04 5.90
C PHE A 138 14.36 -6.05 7.06
N ASN A 139 15.46 -5.46 7.54
CA ASN A 139 15.40 -4.37 8.52
C ASN A 139 15.52 -2.99 7.85
N SER A 140 15.89 -2.94 6.57
CA SER A 140 16.02 -1.68 5.85
C SER A 140 14.67 -1.14 5.40
N LYS A 141 14.42 0.14 5.68
CA LYS A 141 13.19 0.82 5.26
C LYS A 141 12.99 0.79 3.73
N PRO A 142 14.01 1.00 2.87
CA PRO A 142 13.84 0.97 1.42
C PRO A 142 13.43 -0.41 0.88
N ALA A 143 14.05 -1.49 1.36
CA ALA A 143 13.68 -2.84 0.92
C ALA A 143 12.26 -3.20 1.38
N MET A 144 11.92 -2.95 2.65
CA MET A 144 10.57 -3.20 3.18
C MET A 144 9.48 -2.41 2.44
N ASP A 145 9.73 -1.14 2.14
CA ASP A 145 8.80 -0.31 1.38
C ASP A 145 8.61 -0.83 -0.06
N THR A 146 9.69 -1.29 -0.70
CA THR A 146 9.64 -1.92 -2.04
C THR A 146 8.79 -3.19 -2.02
N ILE A 147 9.07 -4.10 -1.08
CA ILE A 147 8.35 -5.37 -0.92
C ILE A 147 6.87 -5.12 -0.66
N THR A 148 6.54 -4.18 0.23
CA THR A 148 5.15 -3.82 0.56
C THR A 148 4.40 -3.29 -0.68
N LYS A 149 5.07 -2.49 -1.53
CA LYS A 149 4.46 -2.01 -2.78
C LYS A 149 4.32 -3.11 -3.83
N MET A 150 5.22 -4.09 -3.86
CA MET A 150 5.15 -5.24 -4.76
C MET A 150 3.95 -6.13 -4.43
N VAL A 151 3.71 -6.48 -3.16
CA VAL A 151 2.49 -7.24 -2.80
C VAL A 151 1.23 -6.47 -3.17
N GLY A 152 1.22 -5.15 -3.03
CA GLY A 152 0.11 -4.32 -3.50
C GLY A 152 -0.15 -4.43 -5.01
N SER A 153 0.87 -4.77 -5.81
CA SER A 153 0.73 -5.00 -7.27
C SER A 153 0.26 -6.43 -7.59
N ILE A 154 0.51 -7.41 -6.71
CA ILE A 154 -0.05 -8.76 -6.80
C ILE A 154 -1.54 -8.73 -6.46
N VAL A 155 -1.88 -8.05 -5.36
CA VAL A 155 -3.27 -7.87 -4.91
C VAL A 155 -4.05 -6.95 -5.86
N ALA A 156 -3.37 -6.20 -6.74
CA ALA A 156 -3.98 -5.30 -7.74
C ALA A 156 -4.91 -5.98 -8.78
N HIS A 157 -5.02 -7.31 -8.78
CA HIS A 157 -6.10 -8.04 -9.50
C HIS A 157 -7.46 -7.99 -8.78
N TRP A 158 -7.55 -7.37 -7.59
CA TRP A 158 -8.82 -6.87 -7.08
C TRP A 158 -9.45 -5.94 -8.13
N ALA A 159 -10.67 -6.27 -8.58
CA ALA A 159 -11.43 -5.56 -9.62
C ALA A 159 -11.02 -5.79 -11.09
N GLU A 160 -10.38 -6.91 -11.42
CA GLU A 160 -10.40 -7.40 -12.81
C GLU A 160 -11.86 -7.60 -13.26
N PRO A 161 -12.25 -7.18 -14.49
CA PRO A 161 -13.62 -7.34 -14.95
C PRO A 161 -13.92 -8.83 -15.14
N VAL A 162 -14.60 -9.41 -14.15
CA VAL A 162 -15.07 -10.80 -14.19
C VAL A 162 -16.52 -10.83 -14.67
N ASN A 163 -16.87 -11.87 -15.42
CA ASN A 163 -18.24 -12.10 -15.84
C ASN A 163 -19.14 -12.25 -14.61
N LYS A 164 -20.19 -11.43 -14.51
CA LYS A 164 -21.09 -11.41 -13.34
C LYS A 164 -21.75 -12.76 -13.09
N ASP A 165 -21.96 -13.54 -14.15
CA ASP A 165 -22.67 -14.82 -14.10
C ASP A 165 -21.80 -15.99 -13.58
N GLU A 166 -20.47 -15.80 -13.50
CA GLU A 166 -19.49 -16.82 -13.04
C GLU A 166 -18.95 -16.52 -11.64
N LEU A 167 -19.40 -15.42 -11.02
CA LEU A 167 -18.88 -14.90 -9.76
C LEU A 167 -19.61 -15.48 -8.54
N SER A 168 -18.92 -16.33 -7.77
CA SER A 168 -19.32 -16.68 -6.41
C SER A 168 -18.71 -15.68 -5.42
N TYR A 169 -19.54 -14.82 -4.81
CA TYR A 169 -19.08 -13.88 -3.80
C TYR A 169 -19.15 -14.49 -2.40
N ASP A 170 -18.00 -14.55 -1.71
CA ASP A 170 -17.94 -14.76 -0.27
C ASP A 170 -17.76 -13.40 0.41
N TRP A 171 -18.86 -12.67 0.58
CA TRP A 171 -18.84 -11.43 1.35
C TRP A 171 -18.57 -11.75 2.81
N HIS A 172 -17.43 -11.31 3.32
CA HIS A 172 -17.17 -11.33 4.75
C HIS A 172 -18.00 -10.24 5.43
N VAL A 173 -19.11 -10.65 6.02
CA VAL A 173 -19.89 -9.83 6.95
C VAL A 173 -19.38 -10.15 8.35
N PRO A 174 -18.87 -9.17 9.12
CA PRO A 174 -18.38 -9.41 10.46
C PRO A 174 -19.45 -10.09 11.32
N SER A 175 -19.09 -11.23 11.89
CA SER A 175 -19.94 -11.94 12.85
C SER A 175 -19.98 -11.22 14.20
N ASP A 176 -20.98 -11.55 15.03
CA ASP A 176 -21.06 -11.01 16.39
C ASP A 176 -19.81 -11.36 17.22
N GLU A 177 -19.18 -12.52 16.98
CA GLU A 177 -17.94 -12.89 17.65
C GLU A 177 -16.78 -11.96 17.28
N GLU A 178 -16.64 -11.63 15.99
CA GLU A 178 -15.60 -10.73 15.49
C GLU A 178 -15.81 -9.30 15.95
N VAL A 179 -17.07 -8.83 15.96
CA VAL A 179 -17.43 -7.51 16.50
C VAL A 179 -17.12 -7.44 18.00
N ASN A 180 -17.50 -8.46 18.77
CA ASN A 180 -17.20 -8.52 20.20
C ASN A 180 -15.69 -8.59 20.48
N TYR A 181 -14.94 -9.31 19.65
CA TYR A 181 -13.49 -9.35 19.74
C TYR A 181 -12.86 -7.98 19.42
N ALA A 182 -13.34 -7.30 18.38
CA ALA A 182 -12.91 -5.94 18.04
C ALA A 182 -13.18 -4.95 19.18
N LEU A 183 -14.34 -5.03 19.84
CA LEU A 183 -14.68 -4.20 21.01
C LEU A 183 -13.75 -4.48 22.19
N LYS A 184 -13.39 -5.75 22.46
CA LYS A 184 -12.39 -6.09 23.49
C LYS A 184 -11.03 -5.46 23.20
N LEU A 185 -10.59 -5.47 21.94
CA LEU A 185 -9.34 -4.83 21.53
C LEU A 185 -9.41 -3.30 21.72
N VAL A 186 -10.55 -2.70 21.41
CA VAL A 186 -10.78 -1.26 21.65
C VAL A 186 -10.64 -0.92 23.14
N ASP A 187 -11.25 -1.68 24.04
CA ASP A 187 -11.14 -1.40 25.48
C ASP A 187 -9.72 -1.59 26.03
N GLN A 188 -9.04 -2.64 25.57
CA GLN A 188 -7.68 -2.94 25.99
C GLN A 188 -6.67 -1.90 25.50
N PHE A 189 -6.76 -1.49 24.22
CA PHE A 189 -5.75 -0.67 23.57
C PHE A 189 -6.13 0.81 23.38
N ILE A 190 -7.40 1.18 23.54
CA ILE A 190 -7.88 2.58 23.40
C ILE A 190 -8.32 3.12 24.75
N THR A 191 -9.28 2.47 25.42
CA THR A 191 -9.89 2.99 26.66
C THR A 191 -8.86 3.12 27.78
N SER A 192 -8.06 2.08 28.02
CA SER A 192 -7.05 2.08 29.09
C SER A 192 -5.94 3.13 28.88
N PRO A 193 -5.33 3.26 27.67
CA PRO A 193 -4.33 4.30 27.43
C PRO A 193 -4.89 5.72 27.46
N LEU A 194 -6.10 5.95 26.95
CA LEU A 194 -6.72 7.28 26.99
C LEU A 194 -7.09 7.68 28.43
N GLN A 195 -7.63 6.78 29.24
CA GLN A 195 -7.89 7.05 30.66
C GLN A 195 -6.62 7.39 31.44
N ASN A 196 -5.52 6.68 31.18
CA ASN A 196 -4.23 7.01 31.79
C ASN A 196 -3.74 8.41 31.39
N VAL A 197 -3.89 8.79 30.11
CA VAL A 197 -3.54 10.14 29.64
C VAL A 197 -4.43 11.20 30.28
N LEU A 198 -5.73 10.97 30.42
CA LEU A 198 -6.67 11.91 31.04
C LEU A 198 -6.39 12.11 32.54
N THR A 199 -6.06 11.02 33.24
CA THR A 199 -5.87 11.04 34.70
C THR A 199 -4.50 11.59 35.09
N ASN A 200 -3.44 11.15 34.40
CA ASN A 200 -2.05 11.41 34.75
C ASN A 200 -1.36 12.39 33.80
N PHE A 201 -2.12 13.22 33.08
CA PHE A 201 -1.60 14.12 32.04
C PHE A 201 -0.37 14.96 32.47
N LYS A 202 -0.34 15.39 33.74
CA LYS A 202 0.73 16.24 34.29
C LYS A 202 2.01 15.48 34.65
N GLU A 203 1.91 14.17 34.82
CA GLU A 203 3.01 13.31 35.25
C GLU A 203 3.66 12.55 34.09
N LEU A 204 2.97 12.50 32.94
CA LEU A 204 3.44 11.82 31.73
C LEU A 204 4.40 12.70 30.94
N THR A 205 5.40 12.05 30.33
CA THR A 205 6.29 12.72 29.38
C THR A 205 5.62 12.92 28.02
N ASP A 206 6.06 13.93 27.26
CA ASP A 206 5.58 14.19 25.90
C ASP A 206 5.63 12.95 24.98
N LYS A 207 6.67 12.11 25.14
CA LYS A 207 6.83 10.87 24.37
C LYS A 207 5.77 9.83 24.72
N GLU A 208 5.40 9.71 25.99
CA GLU A 208 4.38 8.78 26.45
C GLU A 208 2.98 9.21 26.02
N ILE A 209 2.70 10.52 26.09
CA ILE A 209 1.47 11.12 25.58
C ILE A 209 1.36 10.85 24.08
N GLN A 210 2.41 11.13 23.31
CA GLN A 210 2.43 10.90 21.86
C GLN A 210 2.25 9.42 21.51
N ARG A 211 2.89 8.51 22.25
CA ARG A 211 2.72 7.06 22.06
C ARG A 211 1.27 6.64 22.28
N ASN A 212 0.67 7.04 23.40
CA ASN A 212 -0.71 6.65 23.75
C ASN A 212 -1.72 7.22 22.75
N LEU A 213 -1.56 8.47 22.33
CA LEU A 213 -2.41 9.09 21.30
C LEU A 213 -2.26 8.41 19.94
N LYS A 214 -1.06 7.95 19.58
CA LYS A 214 -0.82 7.25 18.32
C LYS A 214 -1.46 5.86 18.29
N ILE A 215 -1.43 5.15 19.42
CA ILE A 215 -2.14 3.87 19.59
C ILE A 215 -3.65 4.10 19.45
N ALA A 216 -4.20 5.08 20.17
CA ALA A 216 -5.62 5.41 20.10
C ALA A 216 -6.05 5.83 18.68
N HIS A 217 -5.25 6.64 17.99
CA HIS A 217 -5.52 7.06 16.61
C HIS A 217 -5.58 5.88 15.65
N ASN A 218 -4.58 4.99 15.66
CA ASN A 218 -4.54 3.84 14.76
C ASN A 218 -5.71 2.88 15.01
N ALA A 219 -6.01 2.64 16.29
CA ALA A 219 -7.10 1.76 16.68
C ALA A 219 -8.48 2.34 16.32
N LEU A 220 -8.72 3.64 16.58
CA LEU A 220 -9.94 4.34 16.15
C LEU A 220 -10.09 4.39 14.63
N THR A 221 -8.99 4.47 13.89
CA THR A 221 -9.01 4.40 12.43
C THR A 221 -9.47 3.02 11.97
N GLY A 222 -8.93 1.96 12.59
CA GLY A 222 -9.30 0.57 12.30
C GLY A 222 -10.76 0.24 12.64
N CYS A 223 -11.28 0.72 13.77
CA CYS A 223 -12.66 0.47 14.19
C CYS A 223 -13.66 1.56 13.78
N SER A 224 -13.28 2.47 12.87
CA SER A 224 -14.09 3.64 12.50
C SER A 224 -15.48 3.31 11.97
N ASN A 225 -15.67 2.12 11.38
CA ASN A 225 -16.96 1.61 10.90
C ASN A 225 -17.85 1.08 12.02
N LEU A 226 -17.28 0.67 13.17
CA LEU A 226 -18.02 0.22 14.36
C LEU A 226 -18.38 1.38 15.30
N CYS A 227 -17.69 2.52 15.17
CA CYS A 227 -17.95 3.68 16.01
C CYS A 227 -19.30 4.33 15.70
N PRO A 228 -20.18 4.53 16.69
CA PRO A 228 -21.42 5.26 16.49
C PRO A 228 -21.14 6.69 16.05
N PHE A 229 -22.13 7.31 15.40
CA PHE A 229 -22.09 8.76 15.19
C PHE A 229 -22.19 9.48 16.54
N PHE A 230 -21.65 10.69 16.63
CA PHE A 230 -21.77 11.46 17.86
C PHE A 230 -23.22 11.89 18.06
N ASP A 231 -23.75 11.59 19.23
CA ASP A 231 -24.96 12.21 19.74
C ASP A 231 -24.54 13.52 20.42
N GLY A 232 -25.02 14.65 19.89
CA GLY A 232 -24.72 15.98 20.42
C GLY A 232 -25.79 16.97 19.99
N GLU A 233 -25.87 18.12 20.68
CA GLU A 233 -26.77 19.19 20.27
C GLU A 233 -26.45 19.62 18.84
N VAL A 234 -27.48 19.64 17.99
CA VAL A 234 -27.36 20.12 16.61
C VAL A 234 -26.97 21.59 16.69
N LEU A 235 -25.72 21.90 16.34
CA LEU A 235 -25.29 23.27 16.17
C LEU A 235 -26.15 23.89 15.06
N SER A 236 -26.99 24.86 15.45
CA SER A 236 -27.70 25.71 14.49
C SER A 236 -26.67 26.54 13.75
N LEU A 237 -26.18 26.01 12.63
CA LEU A 237 -25.36 26.78 11.70
C LEU A 237 -26.22 27.94 11.22
N ILE A 238 -25.73 29.17 11.40
CA ILE A 238 -26.36 30.37 10.82
C ILE A 238 -26.57 30.06 9.34
N PRO A 239 -27.79 30.20 8.79
CA PRO A 239 -28.06 29.86 7.41
C PRO A 239 -27.10 30.67 6.51
N MET A 240 -26.13 30.00 5.90
CA MET A 240 -25.40 30.61 4.79
C MET A 240 -26.42 30.90 3.69
N ALA A 241 -26.33 32.10 3.12
CA ALA A 241 -27.30 32.72 2.23
C ALA A 241 -27.39 32.04 0.84
N THR A 242 -27.58 30.73 0.78
CA THR A 242 -27.85 29.98 -0.44
C THR A 242 -29.18 29.22 -0.29
N PRO A 243 -30.26 29.69 -0.92
CA PRO A 243 -31.63 29.27 -0.59
C PRO A 243 -32.03 27.82 -0.89
N ASN A 244 -31.13 26.92 -1.28
CA ASN A 244 -31.51 25.59 -1.80
C ASN A 244 -30.59 24.43 -1.38
N ILE A 245 -29.81 24.58 -0.32
CA ILE A 245 -29.04 23.44 0.24
C ILE A 245 -29.80 22.91 1.45
N VAL A 246 -30.53 21.81 1.25
CA VAL A 246 -30.98 20.98 2.38
C VAL A 246 -29.71 20.36 2.98
N LEU A 247 -29.36 20.79 4.19
CA LEU A 247 -28.20 20.32 4.94
C LEU A 247 -28.47 18.91 5.51
N MET A 248 -28.90 17.97 4.67
CA MET A 248 -29.09 16.58 5.06
C MET A 248 -27.73 15.89 5.07
N LEU A 249 -27.23 15.65 6.28
CA LEU A 249 -26.01 14.92 6.62
C LEU A 249 -24.72 15.44 5.97
N LEU A 250 -23.99 16.26 6.72
CA LEU A 250 -22.54 16.29 6.62
C LEU A 250 -22.02 14.91 7.04
N LEU A 251 -21.85 14.01 6.06
CA LEU A 251 -21.05 12.79 6.23
C LEU A 251 -19.60 13.23 6.47
N PHE A 252 -19.21 13.31 7.73
CA PHE A 252 -17.80 13.51 8.08
C PHE A 252 -17.03 12.26 7.64
N PRO A 253 -16.00 12.38 6.76
CA PRO A 253 -15.03 11.32 6.53
C PRO A 253 -14.53 10.78 7.87
N GLY A 254 -14.30 9.47 8.00
CA GLY A 254 -13.92 8.83 9.27
C GLY A 254 -12.76 9.54 10.00
N MET A 255 -11.87 10.19 9.24
CA MET A 255 -10.76 10.99 9.75
C MET A 255 -11.16 12.26 10.53
N LEU A 256 -12.27 12.90 10.15
CA LEU A 256 -12.80 14.10 10.84
C LEU A 256 -13.51 13.74 12.15
N LYS A 257 -14.09 12.53 12.25
CA LYS A 257 -14.62 12.00 13.52
C LYS A 257 -13.51 11.85 14.57
N ILE A 258 -12.33 11.37 14.16
CA ILE A 258 -11.18 11.13 15.04
C ILE A 258 -10.57 12.45 15.54
N LEU A 259 -10.44 13.45 14.67
CA LEU A 259 -9.93 14.78 15.06
C LEU A 259 -10.89 15.50 16.02
N ALA A 260 -12.21 15.32 15.88
CA ALA A 260 -13.20 15.85 16.82
C ALA A 260 -13.14 15.15 18.19
N ILE A 261 -12.95 13.82 18.24
CA ILE A 261 -12.74 13.07 19.50
C ILE A 261 -11.51 13.57 20.24
N ILE A 262 -10.38 13.66 19.54
CA ILE A 262 -9.13 14.15 20.14
C ILE A 262 -9.29 15.60 20.59
N ARG A 263 -9.99 16.43 19.81
CA ARG A 263 -10.28 17.82 20.18
C ARG A 263 -11.13 17.92 21.44
N ILE A 264 -12.22 17.15 21.58
CA ILE A 264 -13.13 17.20 22.74
C ILE A 264 -12.45 16.60 23.98
N LEU A 265 -11.78 15.45 23.86
CA LEU A 265 -11.05 14.83 24.97
C LEU A 265 -9.91 15.71 25.50
N LEU A 266 -9.36 16.59 24.65
CA LEU A 266 -8.31 17.54 25.04
C LEU A 266 -8.85 18.96 25.34
N ASN A 267 -10.12 19.25 25.08
CA ASN A 267 -10.70 20.59 25.26
C ASN A 267 -11.04 20.92 26.71
N GLU A 268 -11.05 19.95 27.62
CA GLU A 268 -11.38 20.23 29.02
C GLU A 268 -10.24 20.91 29.79
N ARG A 269 -8.99 20.91 29.29
CA ARG A 269 -7.88 21.68 29.90
C ARG A 269 -6.93 22.23 28.85
N GLY A 270 -7.15 23.49 28.49
CA GLY A 270 -6.37 24.24 27.50
C GLY A 270 -4.86 24.23 27.74
N SER A 271 -4.16 23.31 27.10
CA SER A 271 -2.70 23.33 26.97
C SER A 271 -2.32 23.71 25.53
N THR A 272 -1.64 24.85 25.39
CA THR A 272 -1.06 25.38 24.14
C THR A 272 -0.09 24.40 23.47
N LEU A 273 0.44 23.42 24.21
CA LEU A 273 1.33 22.37 23.70
C LEU A 273 0.63 21.44 22.69
N VAL A 274 -0.64 21.09 22.94
CA VAL A 274 -1.45 20.20 22.07
C VAL A 274 -1.69 20.86 20.71
N TRP A 275 -1.98 22.15 20.71
CA TRP A 275 -2.14 22.95 19.49
C TRP A 275 -0.85 23.02 18.67
N SER A 276 0.31 23.13 19.34
CA SER A 276 1.63 23.18 18.70
C SER A 276 2.04 21.83 18.06
N ILE A 277 1.59 20.70 18.64
CA ILE A 277 1.79 19.35 18.10
C ILE A 277 0.89 19.13 16.86
N ILE A 278 -0.38 19.54 16.92
CA ILE A 278 -1.31 19.49 15.77
C ILE A 278 -0.78 20.33 14.60
N HIS A 279 -0.23 21.52 14.88
CA HIS A 279 0.36 22.39 13.85
C HIS A 279 1.69 21.86 13.29
N SER A 280 2.52 21.21 14.12
CA SER A 280 3.81 20.63 13.69
C SER A 280 3.64 19.43 12.75
N CYS A 281 2.51 18.72 12.82
CA CYS A 281 2.28 17.55 11.98
C CYS A 281 1.91 17.86 10.50
N LYS A 282 1.97 19.12 10.05
CA LYS A 282 1.75 19.53 8.63
C LYS A 282 0.50 18.91 7.97
N TRP A 283 -0.62 18.81 8.69
CA TRP A 283 -1.89 18.35 8.10
C TRP A 283 -2.49 19.46 7.23
N LYS A 284 -2.16 19.48 5.94
CA LYS A 284 -2.82 20.36 4.96
C LYS A 284 -4.20 19.77 4.63
N THR A 285 -5.25 20.34 5.21
CA THR A 285 -6.63 20.05 4.82
C THR A 285 -6.90 20.64 3.44
N ILE A 286 -7.01 19.80 2.43
CA ILE A 286 -7.54 20.18 1.11
C ILE A 286 -9.05 19.97 1.16
N VAL A 287 -9.82 21.06 1.10
CA VAL A 287 -11.27 21.02 0.96
C VAL A 287 -11.59 20.96 -0.54
N TYR A 288 -12.10 19.82 -1.01
CA TYR A 288 -12.65 19.70 -2.36
C TYR A 288 -14.17 19.96 -2.34
N PRO A 289 -14.71 20.78 -3.27
CA PRO A 289 -16.14 20.83 -3.52
C PRO A 289 -16.54 19.62 -4.37
N TYR A 290 -17.31 18.69 -3.80
CA TYR A 290 -17.88 17.58 -4.56
C TYR A 290 -19.17 18.05 -5.26
N ARG A 291 -19.21 17.85 -6.58
CA ARG A 291 -20.38 18.06 -7.44
C ARG A 291 -20.81 16.68 -7.93
N GLN A 292 -22.00 16.21 -7.56
CA GLN A 292 -22.68 15.16 -8.30
C GLN A 292 -24.09 15.65 -8.65
N VAL A 293 -24.28 15.91 -9.94
CA VAL A 293 -25.58 16.00 -10.57
C VAL A 293 -25.83 14.61 -11.14
N TRP A 294 -26.75 13.86 -10.53
CA TRP A 294 -27.44 12.76 -11.19
C TRP A 294 -28.88 13.23 -11.41
N ASN A 295 -29.16 13.63 -12.64
CA ASN A 295 -30.48 13.53 -13.26
C ASN A 295 -30.31 12.58 -14.46
#